data_AF-A0AB38BG45-F1
#
_entry.id   AF-A0AB38BG45-F1
#
_cell.length_a   1.000
_cell.length_b   1.000
_cell.length_c   1.000
_cell.angle_alpha   90.00
_cell.angle_beta   90.00
_cell.angle_gamma   90.00
#
_symmetry.space_group_name_H-M   'P 1'
#
loop_
_entity.id
_entity.type
_entity.pdbx_description
1 polymer ?
#
loop_
_entity_poly.entity_id
_entity_poly.type
_entity_poly.pdbx_seq_one_letter_code
_entity_poly.pdbx_strand_id
1 'polypeptide(L)' 'MVADNAGEVIYAASLSVKLGLTVDDLKETLAPYLTMAEGSKLAAVAFDKVLSKLSCCAG' A
#
# COMPACT_ATOMS: atom_id res chain seq x y z
N MET A 1 6.79 -2.06 -9.59
CA MET A 1 6.35 -3.23 -8.80
C MET A 1 6.56 -4.47 -9.66
N VAL A 2 7.20 -5.50 -9.12
CA VAL A 2 7.36 -6.81 -9.79
C VAL A 2 6.88 -7.85 -8.79
N ALA A 3 5.72 -8.43 -9.05
CA ALA A 3 5.08 -9.44 -8.20
C ALA A 3 3.92 -10.09 -8.96
N ASP A 4 3.44 -11.23 -8.46
CA ASP A 4 2.16 -11.79 -8.89
C ASP A 4 1.02 -10.77 -8.68
N ASN A 5 0.06 -10.73 -9.61
CA ASN A 5 -1.08 -9.79 -9.59
C ASN A 5 -0.70 -8.29 -9.51
N ALA A 6 0.51 -7.92 -9.98
CA ALA A 6 0.92 -6.52 -9.99
C ALA A 6 0.07 -5.65 -10.94
N GLY A 7 -0.56 -6.24 -11.96
CA GLY A 7 -1.45 -5.55 -12.90
C GLY A 7 -2.71 -5.00 -12.22
N GLU A 8 -3.26 -5.74 -11.26
CA GLU A 8 -4.44 -5.37 -10.48
C GLU A 8 -4.10 -4.25 -9.49
N VAL A 9 -2.95 -4.35 -8.81
CA VAL A 9 -2.51 -3.34 -7.83
C VAL A 9 -2.09 -2.04 -8.51
N ILE A 10 -1.40 -2.10 -9.65
CA ILE A 10 -0.92 -0.88 -10.34
C ILE A 10 -2.08 -0.05 -10.88
N TYR A 11 -3.21 -0.67 -11.22
CA TYR A 11 -4.40 0.06 -11.65
C TYR A 11 -4.94 0.93 -10.51
N ALA A 12 -5.07 0.38 -9.30
CA ALA A 12 -5.45 1.14 -8.10
C ALA A 12 -4.46 2.28 -7.82
N ALA A 13 -3.15 2.01 -7.86
CA ALA A 13 -2.13 3.04 -7.67
C ALA A 13 -2.20 4.16 -8.72
N SER A 14 -2.52 3.83 -9.98
CA SER A 14 -2.70 4.82 -11.03
C SER A 14 -3.91 5.73 -10.77
N LEU A 15 -4.99 5.19 -10.20
CA LEU A 15 -6.16 5.96 -9.79
C LEU A 15 -5.83 6.86 -8.60
N SER A 16 -5.06 6.37 -7.63
CA SER A 16 -4.59 7.18 -6.49
C SER A 16 -3.82 8.41 -6.96
N VAL A 17 -2.93 8.26 -7.96
CA VAL A 17 -2.19 9.40 -8.54
C VAL A 17 -3.14 10.35 -9.27
N LYS A 18 -4.06 9.83 -10.08
CA LYS A 18 -5.04 10.66 -10.82
C LYS A 18 -5.98 11.45 -9.91
N LEU A 19 -6.32 10.89 -8.75
CA LEU A 19 -7.17 11.51 -7.73
C LEU A 19 -6.38 12.45 -6.80
N GLY A 20 -5.05 12.54 -6.95
CA GLY A 20 -4.21 13.40 -6.11
C GLY A 20 -4.11 12.93 -4.66
N LEU A 21 -4.26 11.63 -4.40
CA LEU A 21 -4.13 11.07 -3.05
C LEU A 21 -2.69 11.20 -2.56
N THR A 22 -2.54 11.54 -1.30
CA THR A 22 -1.25 11.61 -0.61
C THR A 22 -0.82 10.22 -0.11
N VAL A 23 0.43 10.11 0.32
CA VAL A 23 0.93 8.89 0.96
C VAL A 23 0.16 8.59 2.25
N ASP A 24 -0.28 9.61 2.98
CA ASP A 24 -1.06 9.45 4.21
C ASP A 24 -2.47 8.91 3.92
N ASP A 25 -3.13 9.37 2.86
CA ASP A 25 -4.41 8.81 2.42
C ASP A 25 -4.29 7.30 2.10
N LEU A 26 -3.14 6.88 1.53
CA LEU A 26 -2.86 5.48 1.24
C LEU A 26 -2.60 4.64 2.50
N LYS A 27 -2.01 5.23 3.56
CA LYS A 27 -1.83 4.56 4.86
C LYS A 27 -3.17 4.38 5.58
N GLU A 28 -4.06 5.36 5.49
CA GLU A 28 -5.38 5.29 6.15
C GLU A 28 -6.38 4.41 5.38
N THR A 29 -6.10 4.11 4.11
CA THR A 29 -6.92 3.20 3.30
C THR A 29 -6.86 1.76 3.84
N LEU A 30 -8.02 1.09 3.90
CA LEU A 30 -8.11 -0.32 4.26
C LEU A 30 -7.61 -1.20 3.11
N ALA A 31 -6.54 -1.95 3.36
CA ALA A 31 -6.06 -3.01 2.47
C ALA A 31 -6.27 -4.38 3.15
N PRO A 32 -6.92 -5.36 2.48
CA PRO A 32 -7.12 -6.68 3.07
C PRO A 32 -5.80 -7.40 3.31
N TYR A 33 -5.68 -8.06 4.47
CA TYR A 33 -4.49 -8.84 4.86
C TYR A 33 -4.22 -10.00 3.88
N LEU A 34 -2.95 -10.30 3.63
CA LEU A 34 -2.47 -11.32 2.68
C LEU A 34 -2.88 -11.04 1.22
N THR A 35 -2.98 -9.77 0.84
CA THR A 35 -3.20 -9.38 -0.55
C THR A 35 -2.07 -8.50 -1.08
N MET A 36 -1.90 -8.46 -2.39
CA MET A 36 -0.92 -7.58 -3.02
C MET A 36 -1.23 -6.09 -2.78
N ALA A 37 -2.49 -5.75 -2.49
CA ALA A 37 -2.90 -4.41 -2.08
C ALA A 37 -2.38 -4.03 -0.68
N GLU A 38 -2.22 -5.00 0.23
CA GLU A 38 -1.52 -4.77 1.50
C GLU A 38 -0.07 -4.37 1.25
N GLY A 39 0.60 -5.01 0.29
CA GLY A 39 1.96 -4.65 -0.10
C GLY A 39 2.08 -3.18 -0.52
N SER A 40 1.10 -2.63 -1.26
CA SER A 40 1.07 -1.20 -1.58
C SER A 40 0.83 -0.31 -0.36
N LYS A 41 -0.01 -0.74 0.60
CA LYS A 41 -0.21 -0.01 1.86
C LYS A 41 1.07 0.00 2.71
N LEU A 42 1.72 -1.16 2.87
CA LEU A 42 2.98 -1.26 3.60
C LEU A 42 4.08 -0.41 2.96
N ALA A 43 4.13 -0.33 1.62
CA ALA A 43 5.04 0.58 0.93
C ALA A 43 4.77 2.06 1.28
N ALA A 44 3.51 2.46 1.46
CA ALA A 44 3.15 3.80 1.94
C ALA A 44 3.56 4.02 3.41
N VAL A 45 3.36 3.02 4.28
CA VAL A 45 3.76 3.07 5.69
C VAL A 45 5.29 3.14 5.86
N ALA A 46 6.04 2.54 4.93
CA ALA A 46 7.51 2.52 4.94
C ALA A 46 8.15 3.90 4.77
N PHE A 47 7.40 4.93 4.36
CA PHE A 47 7.89 6.31 4.33
C PHE A 47 8.19 6.85 5.75
N ASP A 48 7.46 6.40 6.77
CA ASP A 48 7.63 6.89 8.15
C ASP A 48 8.17 5.83 9.12
N LYS A 49 7.95 4.55 8.84
CA LYS A 49 8.19 3.45 9.79
C LYS A 49 9.05 2.35 9.18
N VAL A 50 9.89 1.73 10.00
CA VAL A 50 10.66 0.54 9.61
C VAL A 50 9.75 -0.68 9.64
N LEU A 51 9.53 -1.30 8.49
CA LEU A 51 8.60 -2.43 8.34
C LEU A 51 8.88 -3.58 9.30
N SER A 52 10.16 -3.90 9.56
CA SER A 52 10.57 -4.98 10.46
C SER A 52 10.17 -4.76 11.93
N LYS A 53 9.73 -3.55 12.30
CA LYS A 53 9.27 -3.21 13.66
C LYS A 53 7.75 -3.13 13.77
N LEU A 54 7.01 -3.38 12.68
CA LEU A 54 5.55 -3.38 12.68
C LEU A 54 5.03 -4.74 13.18
N SER A 55 3.90 -4.71 13.90
CA SER A 55 3.14 -5.93 14.16
C SER A 55 2.39 -6.36 12.89
N CYS A 56 1.95 -7.63 12.86
CA CYS A 56 1.29 -8.30 11.73
C CYS A 56 0.21 -7.46 10.99
N CYS A 57 -0.49 -6.55 11.68
CA CYS A 57 -1.54 -5.70 11.10
C CYS A 57 -1.29 -4.20 11.32
N ALA A 58 -0.09 -3.80 11.75
CA ALA A 58 0.23 -2.39 11.96
C ALA A 58 0.50 -1.74 10.60
N GLY A 59 -0.53 -1.11 10.04
CA GLY A 59 -0.44 -0.25 8.87
C GLY A 59 -1.10 1.08 9.16
#